data_AF-D4JYS3-F1
#
_entry.id   AF-D4JYS3-F1
#
_cell.length_a   1.000
_cell.length_b   1.000
_cell.length_c   1.000
_cell.angle_alpha   90.00
_cell.angle_beta   90.00
_cell.angle_gamma   90.00
#
_symmetry.space_group_name_H-M   'P 1'
#
loop_
_entity.id
_entity.type
_entity.pdbx_description
1 polymer ?
#
loop_
_entity_poly.entity_id
_entity_poly.type
_entity_poly.pdbx_seq_one_letter_code
_entity_poly.pdbx_strand_id
1 'polypeptide(L)'
;MNIRPSAAIRQNYNEIADLCRETAEPIFLTKNGEGDLVVMDIETYNRREKMLKLREELLSVEEDRMRGSKGYSVDEVTSMMRSAIKEAAGHGAAK
;
A
#
# COMPACT_ATOMS: atom_id res chain seq x y z
N MET A 1 11.80 10.57 -16.69
CA MET A 1 11.30 9.22 -17.07
C MET A 1 12.46 8.45 -17.67
N ASN A 2 12.88 7.38 -17.02
CA ASN A 2 14.04 6.59 -17.43
C ASN A 2 13.58 5.40 -18.30
N ILE A 3 14.04 5.35 -19.55
CA ILE A 3 13.61 4.35 -20.54
C ILE A 3 14.86 3.65 -21.08
N ARG A 4 14.88 2.31 -21.05
CA ARG A 4 16.00 1.50 -21.56
C ARG A 4 15.50 0.34 -22.42
N PRO A 5 16.25 -0.11 -23.44
CA PRO A 5 15.92 -1.35 -24.13
C PRO A 5 16.02 -2.54 -23.17
N SER A 6 15.12 -3.52 -23.28
CA SER A 6 15.13 -4.73 -22.45
C SER A 6 16.46 -5.51 -22.54
N ALA A 7 17.12 -5.44 -23.70
CA ALA A 7 18.46 -6.02 -23.90
C ALA A 7 19.54 -5.43 -22.97
N ALA A 8 19.38 -4.18 -22.50
CA ALA A 8 20.36 -3.52 -21.64
C ALA A 8 20.42 -4.13 -20.23
N ILE A 9 19.36 -4.81 -19.76
CA ILE A 9 19.35 -5.46 -18.44
C ILE A 9 20.45 -6.50 -18.31
N ARG A 10 20.67 -7.29 -19.36
CA ARG A 10 21.64 -8.39 -19.31
C ARG A 10 23.06 -7.87 -19.08
N GLN A 11 23.37 -6.70 -19.64
CA GLN A 11 24.71 -6.10 -19.57
C GLN A 11 24.86 -5.21 -18.33
N ASN A 12 23.81 -4.49 -17.94
CA ASN A 12 23.89 -3.42 -16.94
C ASN A 12 22.99 -3.70 -15.71
N TYR A 13 22.78 -4.98 -15.36
CA TYR A 13 21.86 -5.36 -14.29
C TYR A 13 22.15 -4.64 -12.97
N ASN A 14 23.41 -4.64 -12.52
CA ASN A 14 23.78 -4.03 -11.24
C ASN A 14 23.52 -2.52 -11.24
N GLU A 15 23.95 -1.80 -12.27
CA GLU A 15 23.68 -0.36 -12.42
C GLU A 15 22.18 -0.05 -12.41
N ILE A 16 21.38 -0.85 -13.13
CA ILE A 16 19.92 -0.68 -13.18
C ILE A 16 19.30 -0.97 -11.80
N ALA A 17 19.73 -2.02 -11.12
CA ALA A 17 19.25 -2.37 -9.80
C ALA A 17 19.62 -1.32 -8.75
N ASP A 18 20.85 -0.80 -8.79
CA ASP A 18 21.33 0.26 -7.89
C ASP A 18 20.55 1.54 -8.14
N LEU A 19 20.35 1.92 -9.41
CA LEU A 19 19.56 3.09 -9.76
C LEU A 19 18.11 2.99 -9.25
N CYS A 20 17.46 1.83 -9.39
CA CYS A 20 16.14 1.60 -8.82
C CYS A 20 16.12 1.79 -7.30
N ARG A 21 17.11 1.25 -6.57
CA ARG A 21 17.18 1.37 -5.10
C ARG A 21 17.48 2.79 -4.63
N GLU A 22 18.43 3.47 -5.27
CA GLU A 22 18.88 4.80 -4.85
C GLU A 22 17.85 5.88 -5.14
N THR A 23 17.19 5.80 -6.31
CA THR A 23 16.23 6.81 -6.73
C THR A 23 14.81 6.52 -6.25
N ALA A 24 14.51 5.25 -5.94
CA ALA A 24 13.14 4.77 -5.75
C ALA A 24 12.21 5.10 -6.95
N GLU A 25 12.79 5.28 -8.14
CA GLU A 25 12.05 5.57 -9.37
C GLU A 25 11.98 4.34 -10.29
N PRO A 26 10.86 4.17 -11.03
CA PRO A 26 10.73 3.10 -12.01
C PRO A 26 11.59 3.34 -13.25
N ILE A 27 12.16 2.25 -13.77
CA ILE A 27 12.80 2.21 -15.08
C ILE A 27 11.87 1.49 -16.05
N PHE A 28 11.55 2.13 -17.16
CA PHE A 28 10.70 1.58 -18.20
C PHE A 28 11.55 0.85 -19.22
N LEU A 29 11.13 -0.35 -19.58
CA LEU A 29 11.80 -1.15 -20.59
C LEU A 29 11.03 -1.12 -21.90
N THR A 30 11.78 -1.03 -22.99
CA THR A 30 11.23 -1.18 -24.34
C THR A 30 11.70 -2.45 -25.01
N LYS A 31 10.84 -3.00 -25.85
CA LYS A 31 11.15 -4.09 -26.77
C LYS A 31 10.82 -3.60 -28.18
N ASN A 32 11.81 -3.58 -29.07
CA ASN A 32 11.66 -3.05 -30.43
C ASN A 32 11.14 -1.59 -30.49
N GLY A 33 11.45 -0.76 -29.49
CA GLY A 33 10.99 0.63 -29.42
C GLY A 33 9.62 0.82 -28.76
N GLU A 34 8.89 -0.26 -28.49
CA GLU A 34 7.59 -0.22 -27.80
C GLU A 34 7.76 -0.49 -26.30
N GLY A 35 6.95 0.20 -25.47
CA GLY A 35 6.95 -0.04 -24.03
C GLY A 35 6.46 -1.45 -23.69
N ASP A 36 7.20 -2.15 -22.84
CA ASP A 36 6.97 -3.57 -22.54
C ASP A 36 6.81 -3.81 -21.03
N LEU A 37 7.81 -3.42 -20.24
CA LEU A 37 7.88 -3.70 -18.80
C LEU A 37 8.31 -2.48 -17.98
N VAL A 38 8.09 -2.55 -16.67
CA VAL A 38 8.62 -1.59 -15.69
C VAL A 38 9.40 -2.36 -14.64
N VAL A 39 10.58 -1.86 -14.31
CA VAL A 39 11.45 -2.41 -13.26
C VAL A 39 11.49 -1.43 -12.09
N MET A 40 11.33 -1.98 -10.89
CA MET A 40 11.46 -1.29 -9.61
C MET A 40 12.16 -2.22 -8.64
N ASP A 41 12.82 -1.69 -7.62
CA ASP A 41 13.23 -2.51 -6.50
C ASP A 41 12.00 -2.96 -5.69
N ILE A 42 12.19 -4.05 -4.93
CA ILE A 42 11.11 -4.72 -4.21
C ILE A 42 10.53 -3.83 -3.09
N GLU A 43 11.38 -3.08 -2.39
CA GLU A 43 10.93 -2.24 -1.26
C GLU A 43 10.08 -1.08 -1.76
N THR A 44 10.53 -0.39 -2.81
CA THR A 44 9.78 0.70 -3.44
C THR A 44 8.45 0.21 -4.01
N TYR A 45 8.44 -0.94 -4.70
CA TYR A 45 7.20 -1.54 -5.21
C TYR A 45 6.22 -1.83 -4.07
N ASN A 46 6.68 -2.51 -3.02
CA ASN A 46 5.84 -2.85 -1.87
C ASN A 46 5.31 -1.60 -1.13
N ARG A 47 6.15 -0.57 -0.99
CA ARG A 47 5.74 0.71 -0.41
C ARG A 47 4.65 1.37 -1.25
N ARG A 48 4.81 1.39 -2.58
CA ARG A 48 3.81 1.91 -3.51
C ARG A 48 2.48 1.18 -3.38
N GLU A 49 2.48 -0.15 -3.38
CA GLU A 49 1.26 -0.95 -3.23
C GLU A 49 0.55 -0.67 -1.91
N LYS A 50 1.29 -0.59 -0.79
CA LYS A 50 0.73 -0.23 0.53
C LYS A 50 0.12 1.16 0.53
N MET A 51 0.78 2.14 -0.10
CA MET A 51 0.28 3.51 -0.18
C MET A 51 -0.98 3.61 -1.05
N LEU A 52 -1.05 2.84 -2.14
CA LEU A 52 -2.25 2.78 -2.99
C LEU A 52 -3.42 2.17 -2.23
N LYS A 53 -3.19 1.06 -1.52
CA LYS A 53 -4.21 0.43 -0.68
C LYS A 53 -4.72 1.37 0.41
N LEU A 54 -3.82 2.04 1.14
CA LEU A 54 -4.20 3.02 2.15
C LEU A 54 -5.02 4.16 1.55
N ARG A 55 -4.66 4.64 0.36
CA ARG A 55 -5.41 5.69 -0.33
C ARG A 55 -6.83 5.23 -0.68
N GLU A 56 -6.99 4.01 -1.17
CA GLU A 56 -8.30 3.44 -1.48
C GLU A 56 -9.17 3.32 -0.22
N GLU A 57 -8.61 2.81 0.89
CA GLU A 57 -9.30 2.72 2.18
C GLU A 57 -9.75 4.10 2.69
N LEU A 58 -8.86 5.10 2.63
CA LEU A 58 -9.19 6.46 3.06
C LEU A 58 -10.29 7.10 2.19
N LEU A 59 -10.26 6.88 0.87
CA LEU A 59 -11.31 7.36 -0.03
C LEU A 59 -12.66 6.70 0.30
N SER A 60 -12.68 5.39 0.53
CA SER A 60 -13.90 4.68 0.91
C SER A 60 -14.50 5.21 2.22
N VAL A 61 -13.65 5.42 3.25
CA VAL A 61 -14.11 5.97 4.54
C VAL A 61 -14.66 7.39 4.38
N GLU A 62 -14.01 8.20 3.54
CA GLU A 62 -14.47 9.57 3.28
C GLU A 62 -15.79 9.61 2.51
N GLU A 63 -15.99 8.72 1.54
CA GLU A 63 -17.27 8.55 0.86
C GLU A 63 -18.39 8.14 1.83
N ASP A 64 -18.13 7.18 2.71
CA ASP A 64 -19.08 6.75 3.74
C ASP A 64 -19.45 7.91 4.67
N ARG A 65 -18.45 8.70 5.08
CA ARG A 65 -18.66 9.91 5.89
C ARG A 65 -19.54 10.92 5.17
N MET A 66 -19.31 11.16 3.88
CA MET A 66 -20.15 12.04 3.05
C MET A 66 -21.59 11.53 2.89
N ARG A 67 -21.78 10.19 2.91
CA ARG A 67 -23.10 9.55 2.90
C ARG A 67 -23.80 9.54 4.27
N GLY A 68 -23.14 10.07 5.31
CA GLY A 68 -23.71 10.22 6.65
C GLY A 68 -23.34 9.09 7.63
N SER A 69 -22.39 8.22 7.29
CA SER A 69 -21.86 7.24 8.24
C SER A 69 -21.23 7.95 9.44
N LYS A 70 -21.59 7.51 10.65
CA LYS A 70 -21.10 8.11 11.90
C LYS A 70 -19.66 7.68 12.18
N GLY A 71 -18.77 8.66 12.31
CA GLY A 71 -17.43 8.47 12.88
C GLY A 71 -17.44 8.49 14.41
N TYR A 72 -16.38 7.96 15.01
CA TYR A 72 -16.18 7.94 16.46
C TYR A 72 -14.77 8.43 16.80
N SER A 73 -14.65 9.13 17.92
CA SER A 73 -13.36 9.47 18.51
C SER A 73 -12.67 8.24 19.09
N VAL A 74 -11.36 8.33 19.32
CA VAL A 74 -10.57 7.25 19.93
C VAL A 74 -11.11 6.87 21.31
N ASP A 75 -11.55 7.86 22.11
CA ASP A 75 -12.10 7.62 23.44
C ASP A 75 -13.45 6.88 23.40
N GLU A 76 -14.34 7.26 22.47
CA GLU A 76 -15.62 6.56 22.24
C GLU A 76 -15.37 5.10 21.85
N VAL A 77 -14.49 4.86 20.88
CA VAL A 77 -14.15 3.49 20.44
C VAL A 77 -13.53 2.70 21.59
N THR A 78 -12.61 3.30 22.35
CA THR A 78 -11.97 2.64 23.51
C THR A 78 -12.99 2.25 24.57
N SER A 79 -13.96 3.12 24.87
CA SER A 79 -15.04 2.85 25.81
C SER A 79 -15.96 1.72 25.33
N MET A 80 -16.32 1.73 24.04
CA MET A 80 -17.12 0.68 23.40
C MET A 80 -16.42 -0.68 23.47
N MET A 81 -15.12 -0.74 23.12
CA MET A 81 -14.34 -1.99 23.17
C MET A 81 -14.22 -2.54 24.60
N ARG A 82 -13.95 -1.68 25.60
CA ARG A 82 -13.89 -2.12 27.01
C ARG A 82 -15.22 -2.68 27.49
N SER A 83 -16.33 -2.03 27.10
CA SER A 83 -17.68 -2.50 27.41
C SER A 83 -17.95 -3.88 26.79
N ALA A 84 -17.64 -4.05 25.50
CA ALA A 84 -17.80 -5.32 24.81
C ALA A 84 -16.98 -6.48 25.42
N ILE A 85 -15.74 -6.21 25.83
CA ILE A 85 -14.89 -7.21 26.52
C ILE A 85 -15.51 -7.62 27.87
N LYS A 86 -16.01 -6.65 28.65
CA LYS A 86 -16.64 -6.91 29.94
C LYS A 86 -17.93 -7.73 29.80
N GLU A 87 -18.74 -7.42 28.80
CA GLU A 87 -19.94 -8.19 28.47
C GLU A 87 -19.59 -9.62 28.08
N ALA A 88 -18.61 -9.83 27.21
CA ALA A 88 -18.17 -11.17 26.81
C ALA A 88 -17.64 -11.99 28.00
N ALA A 89 -16.87 -11.37 28.91
CA ALA A 89 -16.38 -12.03 30.12
C ALA A 89 -17.50 -12.38 31.11
N GLY A 90 -18.51 -11.51 31.25
CA GLY A 90 -19.66 -11.74 32.14
C GLY A 90 -20.54 -12.92 31.71
N HIS A 91 -20.69 -13.16 30.41
CA HIS A 91 -21.45 -14.30 29.87
C HIS A 91 -20.72 -15.65 30.06
N GLY A 92 -19.41 -15.65 30.35
CA GLY A 92 -18.64 -16.86 30.65
C GLY A 92 -18.72 -17.33 32.11
N ALA A 93 -19.19 -16.48 33.03
CA ALA A 93 -19.29 -16.79 34.47
C ALA A 93 -20.69 -17.28 34.90
N ALA A 94 -21.67 -17.25 34.00
CA ALA A 94 -22.99 -17.86 34.21
C ALA A 94 -23.01 -19.28 33.62
N LYS A 95 -22.24 -20.20 34.20
CA LYS A 95 -22.38 -21.64 33.95
C LYS A 95 -21.94 -22.44 35.17
#